data_AF-X1B6M5-F1
#
_entry.id   AF-X1B6M5-F1
#
_cell.length_a   1.000
_cell.length_b   1.000
_cell.length_c   1.000
_cell.angle_alpha   90.00
_cell.angle_beta   90.00
_cell.angle_gamma   90.00
#
_symmetry.space_group_name_H-M   'P 1'
#
loop_
_entity.id
_entity.type
_entity.pdbx_description
1 polymer ?
#
loop_
_entity_poly.entity_id
_entity_poly.type
_entity_poly.pdbx_seq_one_letter_code
_entity_poly.pdbx_strand_id
1 'polypeptide(L)'
;RNYLFNKSLYPSSLPVEEKDLAIEQAVARQVIRGALKKTFARFPDREFKYTKHLLPWFEPIIAAGSVLTRSPSLDQTALMLIDSLQPTGATTLVLDHNHLLPALGAAASINQLMVVHVLDTDAFMHLGTVITPVGEAPIGTPVLRLQMIRDDGQDVNLEIKYGDLEMIPLPVGQKARLQLHPLHLFDVGMDAPGRGGVLRVMGGELGVIIDARGRPLKLPDDRDERSELLTKWRRALAG
;
A
#
# COMPACT_ATOMS: atom_id res chain seq x y z
N ARG A 1 15.36 -19.13 13.71
CA ARG A 1 15.80 -18.66 15.05
C ARG A 1 17.16 -17.96 14.98
N ASN A 2 18.14 -18.48 14.21
CA ASN A 2 19.47 -17.88 14.09
C ASN A 2 19.48 -16.53 13.31
N TYR A 3 18.70 -16.42 12.23
CA TYR A 3 18.66 -15.21 11.40
C TYR A 3 18.30 -13.94 12.17
N LEU A 4 17.18 -13.92 12.92
CA LEU A 4 16.75 -12.71 13.65
C LEU A 4 17.73 -12.27 14.74
N PHE A 5 18.37 -13.24 15.40
CA PHE A 5 19.41 -12.94 16.38
C PHE A 5 20.61 -12.27 15.70
N ASN A 6 21.08 -12.84 14.58
CA ASN A 6 22.16 -12.24 13.80
C ASN A 6 21.79 -10.86 13.25
N LYS A 7 20.57 -10.68 12.73
CA LYS A 7 20.08 -9.38 12.26
C LYS A 7 20.04 -8.33 13.38
N SER A 8 19.72 -8.73 14.61
CA SER A 8 19.73 -7.82 15.77
C SER A 8 21.13 -7.34 16.15
N LEU A 9 22.15 -8.19 15.95
CA LEU A 9 23.56 -7.84 16.16
C LEU A 9 24.14 -7.06 14.97
N TYR A 10 23.67 -7.35 13.76
CA TYR A 10 24.12 -6.76 12.51
C TYR A 10 22.95 -6.23 11.68
N PRO A 11 22.35 -5.07 12.03
CA PRO A 11 21.14 -4.56 11.39
C PRO A 11 21.30 -4.26 9.89
N SER A 12 22.52 -4.00 9.44
CA SER A 12 22.86 -3.75 8.04
C SER A 12 23.09 -5.01 7.21
N SER A 13 23.11 -6.21 7.82
CA SER A 13 23.23 -7.48 7.09
C SER A 13 22.06 -7.65 6.12
N LEU A 14 22.30 -8.28 4.97
CA LEU A 14 21.26 -8.57 3.99
C LEU A 14 20.86 -10.05 4.08
N PRO A 15 19.58 -10.38 3.84
CA PRO A 15 19.16 -11.77 3.74
C PRO A 15 19.77 -12.40 2.49
N VAL A 16 20.32 -13.60 2.63
CA VAL A 16 20.93 -14.35 1.53
C VAL A 16 19.94 -15.36 0.94
N GLU A 17 19.14 -16.01 1.80
CA GLU A 17 18.13 -16.97 1.39
C GLU A 17 16.74 -16.32 1.30
N GLU A 18 15.87 -16.84 0.42
CA GLU A 18 14.47 -16.40 0.32
C GLU A 18 13.72 -16.53 1.65
N LYS A 19 14.03 -17.58 2.42
CA LYS A 19 13.45 -17.81 3.74
C LYS A 19 13.82 -16.70 4.72
N ASP A 20 15.07 -16.28 4.71
CA ASP A 20 15.56 -15.20 5.58
C ASP A 20 14.93 -13.86 5.18
N LEU A 21 14.82 -13.60 3.89
CA LEU A 21 14.08 -12.44 3.37
C LEU A 21 12.61 -12.47 3.81
N ALA A 22 11.93 -13.60 3.67
CA ALA A 22 10.54 -13.75 4.10
C ALA A 22 10.38 -13.51 5.61
N ILE A 23 11.33 -13.98 6.43
CA ILE A 23 11.36 -13.72 7.88
C ILE A 23 11.57 -12.22 8.15
N GLU A 24 12.53 -11.57 7.47
CA GLU A 24 12.79 -10.14 7.64
C GLU A 24 11.55 -9.30 7.29
N GLN A 25 10.92 -9.57 6.14
CA GLN A 25 9.73 -8.86 5.70
C GLN A 25 8.51 -9.14 6.59
N ALA A 26 8.38 -10.35 7.14
CA ALA A 26 7.33 -10.67 8.11
C ALA A 26 7.52 -9.88 9.41
N VAL A 27 8.77 -9.77 9.88
CA VAL A 27 9.10 -8.94 11.05
C VAL A 27 8.85 -7.47 10.78
N ALA A 28 9.23 -6.95 9.61
CA ALA A 28 8.94 -5.57 9.20
C ALA A 28 7.44 -5.27 9.28
N ARG A 29 6.59 -6.14 8.73
CA ARG A 29 5.12 -6.00 8.82
C ARG A 29 4.64 -5.95 10.27
N GLN A 30 5.17 -6.80 11.15
CA GLN A 30 4.77 -6.83 12.57
C GLN A 30 5.26 -5.60 13.34
N VAL A 31 6.47 -5.11 13.06
CA VAL A 31 7.00 -3.88 13.66
C VAL A 31 6.13 -2.68 13.28
N ILE A 32 5.77 -2.55 11.99
CA ILE A 32 4.88 -1.48 11.51
C ILE A 32 3.50 -1.59 12.18
N ARG A 33 2.88 -2.78 12.19
CA ARG A 33 1.59 -3.01 12.87
C ARG A 33 1.65 -2.69 14.37
N GLY A 34 2.73 -3.08 15.03
CA GLY A 34 2.96 -2.79 16.45
C GLY A 34 3.13 -1.30 16.73
N ALA A 35 3.82 -0.57 15.86
CA ALA A 35 3.95 0.87 15.93
C ALA A 35 2.59 1.56 15.73
N LEU A 36 1.82 1.16 14.69
CA LEU A 36 0.48 1.68 14.44
C LEU A 36 -0.47 1.47 15.62
N LYS A 37 -0.46 0.28 16.23
CA LYS A 37 -1.29 -0.01 17.41
C LYS A 37 -1.01 0.96 18.57
N LYS A 38 0.26 1.35 18.77
CA LYS A 38 0.62 2.36 19.78
C LYS A 38 0.20 3.77 19.36
N THR A 39 0.23 4.07 18.07
CA THR A 39 -0.16 5.38 17.52
C THR A 39 -1.67 5.59 17.47
N PHE A 40 -2.48 4.54 17.26
CA PHE A 40 -3.94 4.66 17.18
C PHE A 40 -4.57 5.29 18.42
N ALA A 41 -4.01 5.05 19.61
CA ALA A 41 -4.46 5.69 20.84
C ALA A 41 -4.26 7.23 20.86
N ARG A 42 -3.49 7.78 19.93
CA ARG A 42 -3.20 9.21 19.80
C ARG A 42 -3.98 9.89 18.68
N PHE A 43 -4.66 9.14 17.81
CA PHE A 43 -5.48 9.76 16.78
C PHE A 43 -6.79 10.27 17.39
N PRO A 44 -7.26 11.46 16.99
CA PRO A 44 -8.58 11.93 17.38
C PRO A 44 -9.66 10.95 16.88
N ASP A 45 -10.62 10.61 17.74
CA ASP A 45 -11.66 9.63 17.43
C ASP A 45 -12.44 9.94 16.14
N ARG A 46 -12.60 11.23 15.80
CA ARG A 46 -13.30 11.71 14.60
C ARG A 46 -12.63 11.32 13.28
N GLU A 47 -11.34 11.00 13.29
CA GLU A 47 -10.58 10.65 12.07
C GLU A 47 -10.82 9.17 11.67
N PHE A 48 -11.36 8.35 12.57
CA PHE A 48 -11.68 6.96 12.28
C PHE A 48 -13.06 6.84 11.62
N LYS A 49 -13.08 6.58 10.31
CA LYS A 49 -14.32 6.38 9.54
C LYS A 49 -14.97 5.01 9.76
N TYR A 50 -14.18 3.96 9.99
CA TYR A 50 -14.68 2.56 10.03
C TYR A 50 -14.54 1.93 11.42
N THR A 51 -13.30 1.64 11.84
CA THR A 51 -13.00 1.07 13.15
C THR A 51 -11.75 1.72 13.72
N LYS A 52 -11.59 1.71 15.05
CA LYS A 52 -10.38 2.22 15.74
C LYS A 52 -9.12 1.39 15.49
N HIS A 53 -9.20 0.38 14.63
CA HIS A 53 -8.09 -0.52 14.28
C HIS A 53 -7.69 -0.43 12.79
N LEU A 54 -8.43 0.33 11.99
CA LEU A 54 -8.05 0.68 10.63
C LEU A 54 -7.46 2.08 10.61
N LEU A 55 -6.54 2.33 9.67
CA LEU A 55 -6.00 3.67 9.48
C LEU A 55 -7.12 4.63 9.06
N PRO A 56 -7.11 5.88 9.58
CA PRO A 56 -7.72 6.99 8.88
C PRO A 56 -7.23 7.06 7.43
N TRP A 57 -7.96 7.79 6.59
CA TRP A 57 -7.50 8.03 5.24
C TRP A 57 -6.26 8.94 5.25
N PHE A 58 -5.16 8.45 4.70
CA PHE A 58 -3.92 9.19 4.50
C PHE A 58 -3.60 9.26 3.01
N GLU A 59 -3.32 10.47 2.52
CA GLU A 59 -2.88 10.70 1.16
C GLU A 59 -1.82 11.82 1.13
N PRO A 60 -0.60 11.56 0.62
CA PRO A 60 0.00 10.25 0.30
C PRO A 60 0.50 9.50 1.56
N ILE A 61 0.90 8.24 1.39
CA ILE A 61 1.68 7.48 2.37
C ILE A 61 3.14 7.41 1.91
N ILE A 62 4.04 8.02 2.69
CA ILE A 62 5.48 8.03 2.40
C ILE A 62 6.18 6.98 3.27
N ALA A 63 6.87 6.06 2.62
CA ALA A 63 7.62 4.97 3.20
C ALA A 63 9.12 5.26 3.22
N ALA A 64 9.76 5.02 4.35
CA ALA A 64 11.20 5.22 4.53
C ALA A 64 11.83 4.09 5.34
N GLY A 65 13.16 4.03 5.33
CA GLY A 65 13.94 3.04 6.06
C GLY A 65 14.35 1.84 5.21
N SER A 66 15.55 1.31 5.50
CA SER A 66 16.25 0.36 4.63
C SER A 66 15.49 -0.93 4.34
N VAL A 67 14.69 -1.43 5.28
CA VAL A 67 13.91 -2.65 5.10
C VAL A 67 12.85 -2.52 4.00
N LEU A 68 12.36 -1.29 3.77
CA LEU A 68 11.40 -0.97 2.70
C LEU A 68 12.12 -0.49 1.45
N THR A 69 13.13 0.39 1.60
CA THR A 69 13.79 1.02 0.45
C THR A 69 14.80 0.14 -0.28
N ARG A 70 15.25 -0.96 0.35
CA ARG A 70 16.21 -1.93 -0.20
C ARG A 70 15.64 -3.34 -0.35
N SER A 71 14.31 -3.46 -0.38
CA SER A 71 13.69 -4.74 -0.75
C SER A 71 14.16 -5.17 -2.15
N PRO A 72 14.36 -6.48 -2.42
CA PRO A 72 14.82 -6.95 -3.73
C PRO A 72 13.93 -6.57 -4.90
N SER A 73 12.65 -6.29 -4.63
CA SER A 73 11.70 -5.82 -5.61
C SER A 73 10.67 -4.85 -5.01
N LEU A 74 10.10 -3.99 -5.86
CA LEU A 74 9.16 -2.95 -5.47
C LEU A 74 7.78 -3.51 -5.13
N ASP A 75 7.35 -4.58 -5.79
CA ASP A 75 6.11 -5.30 -5.47
C ASP A 75 6.14 -5.86 -4.04
N GLN A 76 7.30 -6.38 -3.59
CA GLN A 76 7.48 -6.85 -2.22
C GLN A 76 7.40 -5.69 -1.22
N THR A 77 7.91 -4.52 -1.59
CA THR A 77 7.80 -3.29 -0.79
C THR A 77 6.34 -2.85 -0.66
N ALA A 78 5.62 -2.78 -1.78
CA ALA A 78 4.20 -2.44 -1.77
C ALA A 78 3.39 -3.44 -0.96
N LEU A 79 3.64 -4.75 -1.12
CA LEU A 79 2.94 -5.78 -0.35
C LEU A 79 3.24 -5.67 1.16
N MET A 80 4.49 -5.41 1.55
CA MET A 80 4.83 -5.12 2.95
C MET A 80 4.04 -3.93 3.50
N LEU A 81 3.98 -2.82 2.75
CA LEU A 81 3.26 -1.61 3.15
C LEU A 81 1.76 -1.88 3.26
N ILE A 82 1.14 -2.44 2.23
CA ILE A 82 -0.30 -2.68 2.18
C ILE A 82 -0.72 -3.68 3.27
N ASP A 83 0.04 -4.76 3.48
CA ASP A 83 -0.26 -5.76 4.53
C ASP A 83 -0.12 -5.19 5.94
N SER A 84 0.87 -4.32 6.15
CA SER A 84 1.19 -3.82 7.48
C SER A 84 0.34 -2.62 7.87
N LEU A 85 0.13 -1.70 6.94
CA LEU A 85 -0.65 -0.48 7.12
C LEU A 85 -2.15 -0.73 6.97
N GLN A 86 -2.53 -1.63 6.06
CA GLN A 86 -3.93 -1.84 5.68
C GLN A 86 -4.64 -0.52 5.36
N PRO A 87 -4.15 0.25 4.37
CA PRO A 87 -4.72 1.54 4.02
C PRO A 87 -6.19 1.39 3.63
N THR A 88 -6.95 2.49 3.71
CA THR A 88 -8.36 2.56 3.33
C THR A 88 -8.60 3.66 2.31
N GLY A 89 -9.54 3.45 1.40
CA GLY A 89 -9.80 4.42 0.32
C GLY A 89 -8.70 4.43 -0.73
N ALA A 90 -8.51 5.56 -1.40
CA ALA A 90 -7.48 5.73 -2.41
C ALA A 90 -6.24 6.39 -1.81
N THR A 91 -5.07 5.77 -1.93
CA THR A 91 -3.82 6.35 -1.44
C THR A 91 -2.64 6.13 -2.39
N THR A 92 -1.75 7.11 -2.52
CA THR A 92 -0.49 7.00 -3.26
C THR A 92 0.60 6.50 -2.30
N LEU A 93 1.26 5.40 -2.68
CA LEU A 93 2.46 4.92 -1.99
C LEU A 93 3.69 5.58 -2.61
N VAL A 94 4.50 6.20 -1.76
CA VAL A 94 5.72 6.91 -2.13
C VAL A 94 6.88 6.36 -1.31
N LEU A 95 8.06 6.22 -1.92
CA LEU A 95 9.25 5.67 -1.28
C LEU A 95 10.36 6.72 -1.21
N ASP A 96 10.88 6.95 0.00
CA ASP A 96 12.11 7.72 0.25
C ASP A 96 13.34 6.88 -0.05
N HIS A 97 13.51 6.54 -1.32
CA HIS A 97 14.59 5.65 -1.79
C HIS A 97 15.98 6.21 -1.48
N ASN A 98 16.12 7.54 -1.54
CA ASN A 98 17.38 8.26 -1.31
C ASN A 98 17.60 8.68 0.15
N HIS A 99 16.70 8.30 1.07
CA HIS A 99 16.78 8.62 2.51
C HIS A 99 16.88 10.13 2.80
N LEU A 100 16.13 10.94 2.07
CA LEU A 100 16.16 12.39 2.13
C LEU A 100 15.33 12.95 3.29
N LEU A 101 14.28 12.26 3.75
CA LEU A 101 13.35 12.81 4.76
C LEU A 101 14.05 13.31 6.03
N PRO A 102 15.01 12.58 6.65
CA PRO A 102 15.68 13.07 7.85
C PRO A 102 16.48 14.36 7.59
N ALA A 103 17.18 14.44 6.45
CA ALA A 103 17.97 15.62 6.07
C ALA A 103 17.06 16.81 5.76
N LEU A 104 15.95 16.60 5.05
CA LEU A 104 14.95 17.62 4.78
C LEU A 104 14.29 18.12 6.06
N GLY A 105 14.00 17.22 7.02
CA GLY A 105 13.47 17.61 8.33
C GLY A 105 14.42 18.53 9.10
N ALA A 106 15.73 18.25 9.09
CA ALA A 106 16.72 19.14 9.68
C ALA A 106 16.82 20.49 8.93
N ALA A 107 16.85 20.44 7.60
CA ALA A 107 16.97 21.62 6.74
C ALA A 107 15.75 22.55 6.82
N ALA A 108 14.56 22.02 7.14
CA ALA A 108 13.33 22.81 7.29
C ALA A 108 13.43 23.88 8.38
N SER A 109 14.31 23.71 9.37
CA SER A 109 14.58 24.73 10.40
C SER A 109 15.37 25.94 9.87
N ILE A 110 16.07 25.77 8.75
CA ILE A 110 16.96 26.78 8.14
C ILE A 110 16.30 27.41 6.92
N ASN A 111 15.78 26.59 6.01
CA ASN A 111 15.17 27.04 4.76
C ASN A 111 14.01 26.12 4.35
N GLN A 112 12.81 26.52 4.74
CA GLN A 112 11.57 25.80 4.42
C GLN A 112 11.27 25.80 2.92
N LEU A 113 11.57 26.89 2.20
CA LEU A 113 11.30 26.99 0.76
C LEU A 113 12.12 25.99 -0.06
N MET A 114 13.38 25.78 0.32
CA MET A 114 14.21 24.75 -0.32
C MET A 114 13.63 23.36 -0.10
N VAL A 115 13.15 23.05 1.11
CA VAL A 115 12.52 21.76 1.40
C VAL A 115 11.27 21.55 0.56
N VAL A 116 10.39 22.56 0.45
CA VAL A 116 9.21 22.50 -0.41
C VAL A 116 9.60 22.22 -1.87
N HIS A 117 10.59 22.93 -2.40
CA HIS A 117 11.06 22.68 -3.77
C HIS A 117 11.56 21.24 -3.99
N VAL A 118 12.27 20.66 -3.01
CA VAL A 118 12.72 19.25 -3.11
C VAL A 118 11.53 18.29 -3.05
N LEU A 119 10.52 18.55 -2.21
CA LEU A 119 9.30 17.74 -2.14
C LEU A 119 8.50 17.79 -3.44
N ASP A 120 8.57 18.89 -4.19
CA ASP A 120 7.90 19.07 -5.50
C ASP A 120 8.67 18.45 -6.68
N THR A 121 9.86 17.87 -6.44
CA THR A 121 10.67 17.19 -7.46
C THR A 121 10.48 15.67 -7.42
N ASP A 122 11.06 14.96 -8.40
CA ASP A 122 11.11 13.49 -8.43
C ASP A 122 12.14 12.90 -7.42
N ALA A 123 12.36 13.57 -6.29
CA ALA A 123 13.29 13.11 -5.25
C ALA A 123 12.79 11.83 -4.55
N PHE A 124 11.49 11.59 -4.62
CA PHE A 124 10.80 10.43 -4.07
C PHE A 124 10.24 9.55 -5.18
N MET A 125 10.36 8.24 -5.00
CA MET A 125 9.88 7.27 -5.98
C MET A 125 8.39 7.01 -5.77
N HIS A 126 7.58 7.24 -6.80
CA HIS A 126 6.16 6.92 -6.78
C HIS A 126 5.98 5.41 -7.03
N LEU A 127 5.60 4.65 -6.01
CA LEU A 127 5.35 3.21 -6.18
C LEU A 127 4.05 2.98 -6.95
N GLY A 128 3.00 3.74 -6.68
CA GLY A 128 1.71 3.62 -7.36
C GLY A 128 0.54 4.02 -6.49
N THR A 129 -0.65 4.04 -7.09
CA THR A 129 -1.89 4.32 -6.36
C THR A 129 -2.52 3.02 -5.89
N VAL A 130 -2.89 2.93 -4.62
CA VAL A 130 -3.61 1.80 -4.01
C VAL A 130 -5.06 2.21 -3.76
N ILE A 131 -6.01 1.50 -4.34
CA ILE A 131 -7.45 1.63 -4.06
C ILE A 131 -7.86 0.46 -3.17
N THR A 132 -8.28 0.76 -1.94
CA THR A 132 -8.78 -0.24 -1.00
C THR A 132 -10.27 -0.02 -0.73
N PRO A 133 -11.17 -0.77 -1.40
CA PRO A 133 -12.58 -0.82 -1.03
C PRO A 133 -12.75 -1.47 0.36
N VAL A 134 -13.50 -0.81 1.25
CA VAL A 134 -13.76 -1.27 2.62
C VAL A 134 -15.21 -1.76 2.75
N GLY A 135 -15.36 -3.00 3.20
CA GLY A 135 -16.65 -3.68 3.36
C GLY A 135 -16.45 -5.16 3.63
N GLU A 136 -17.54 -5.90 3.81
CA GLU A 136 -17.53 -7.35 3.99
C GLU A 136 -18.40 -8.04 2.92
N ALA A 137 -17.89 -9.14 2.37
CA ALA A 137 -18.62 -10.02 1.45
C ALA A 137 -18.03 -11.44 1.51
N PRO A 138 -18.72 -12.46 0.99
CA PRO A 138 -18.11 -13.77 0.73
C PRO A 138 -16.96 -13.64 -0.27
N ILE A 139 -15.89 -14.41 -0.08
CA ILE A 139 -14.75 -14.47 -1.02
C ILE A 139 -15.25 -14.80 -2.43
N GLY A 140 -14.73 -14.09 -3.44
CA GLY A 140 -15.12 -14.24 -4.84
C GLY A 140 -16.33 -13.40 -5.25
N THR A 141 -17.01 -12.73 -4.32
CA THR A 141 -18.12 -11.81 -4.65
C THR A 141 -17.58 -10.56 -5.34
N PRO A 142 -18.12 -10.11 -6.50
CA PRO A 142 -17.76 -8.83 -7.09
C PRO A 142 -18.04 -7.65 -6.14
N VAL A 143 -17.05 -6.81 -5.86
CA VAL A 143 -17.19 -5.67 -4.92
C VAL A 143 -16.89 -4.31 -5.52
N LEU A 144 -16.22 -4.28 -6.67
CA LEU A 144 -15.89 -3.04 -7.36
C LEU A 144 -15.87 -3.29 -8.86
N ARG A 145 -16.60 -2.47 -9.62
CA ARG A 145 -16.35 -2.31 -11.06
C ARG A 145 -15.56 -1.03 -11.26
N LEU A 146 -14.54 -1.08 -12.10
CA LEU A 146 -13.76 0.10 -12.43
C LEU A 146 -13.50 0.20 -13.92
N GLN A 147 -13.45 1.44 -14.38
CA GLN A 147 -12.99 1.81 -15.72
C GLN A 147 -11.79 2.73 -15.58
N MET A 148 -10.65 2.33 -16.13
CA MET A 148 -9.49 3.19 -16.30
C MET A 148 -9.49 3.73 -17.73
N ILE A 149 -9.46 5.05 -17.90
CA ILE A 149 -9.28 5.72 -19.19
C ILE A 149 -7.94 6.41 -19.15
N ARG A 150 -6.97 5.94 -19.93
CA ARG A 150 -5.64 6.55 -20.04
C ARG A 150 -5.69 7.76 -20.96
N ASP A 151 -4.70 8.66 -20.80
CA ASP A 151 -4.60 9.86 -21.66
C ASP A 151 -4.36 9.52 -23.15
N ASP A 152 -3.88 8.32 -23.46
CA ASP A 152 -3.73 7.81 -24.83
C ASP A 152 -5.04 7.28 -25.45
N GLY A 153 -6.14 7.33 -24.70
CA GLY A 153 -7.47 6.88 -25.13
C GLY A 153 -7.74 5.40 -24.93
N GLN A 154 -6.76 4.60 -24.46
CA GLN A 154 -7.01 3.21 -24.10
C GLN A 154 -7.89 3.13 -22.85
N ASP A 155 -8.87 2.23 -22.88
CA ASP A 155 -9.72 1.94 -21.74
C ASP A 155 -9.55 0.50 -21.25
N VAL A 156 -9.63 0.35 -19.92
CA VAL A 156 -9.58 -0.96 -19.26
C VAL A 156 -10.75 -1.03 -18.31
N ASN A 157 -11.62 -2.02 -18.51
CA ASN A 157 -12.78 -2.29 -17.65
C ASN A 157 -12.52 -3.57 -16.87
N LEU A 158 -12.62 -3.49 -15.55
CA LEU A 158 -12.35 -4.61 -14.65
C LEU A 158 -13.47 -4.76 -13.63
N GLU A 159 -13.77 -6.01 -13.28
CA GLU A 159 -14.60 -6.36 -12.13
C GLU A 159 -13.71 -7.05 -11.09
N ILE A 160 -13.62 -6.46 -9.90
CA ILE A 160 -12.75 -6.88 -8.82
C ILE A 160 -13.59 -7.62 -7.78
N LYS A 161 -13.12 -8.80 -7.38
CA LYS A 161 -13.81 -9.64 -6.40
C LYS A 161 -13.20 -9.51 -5.02
N TYR A 162 -14.02 -9.73 -4.00
CA TYR A 162 -13.59 -9.77 -2.62
C TYR A 162 -12.59 -10.90 -2.39
N GLY A 163 -11.46 -10.59 -1.76
CA GLY A 163 -10.33 -11.51 -1.61
C GLY A 163 -9.20 -11.31 -2.62
N ASP A 164 -9.43 -10.55 -3.70
CA ASP A 164 -8.42 -10.33 -4.74
C ASP A 164 -7.52 -9.12 -4.44
N LEU A 165 -6.32 -9.21 -4.97
CA LEU A 165 -5.33 -8.15 -5.05
C LEU A 165 -4.94 -8.07 -6.52
N GLU A 166 -5.16 -6.92 -7.15
CA GLU A 166 -5.00 -6.76 -8.59
C GLU A 166 -4.09 -5.58 -8.90
N MET A 167 -3.23 -5.72 -9.91
CA MET A 167 -2.37 -4.63 -10.40
C MET A 167 -2.78 -4.29 -11.83
N ILE A 168 -3.12 -3.03 -12.06
CA ILE A 168 -3.46 -2.49 -13.38
C ILE A 168 -2.25 -1.68 -13.84
N PRO A 169 -1.56 -2.11 -14.91
CA PRO A 169 -0.42 -1.37 -15.43
C PRO A 169 -0.80 0.06 -15.81
N LEU A 170 -0.01 1.01 -15.34
CA LEU A 170 -0.05 2.41 -15.75
C LEU A 170 1.39 2.91 -15.76
N PRO A 171 2.03 3.03 -16.94
CA PRO A 171 3.41 3.47 -17.09
C PRO A 171 3.75 4.74 -16.30
N VAL A 172 5.00 4.81 -15.81
CA VAL A 172 5.51 5.95 -15.04
C VAL A 172 5.27 7.26 -15.78
N GLY A 173 4.67 8.24 -15.09
CA GLY A 173 4.35 9.56 -15.63
C GLY A 173 3.09 9.63 -16.49
N GLN A 174 2.52 8.50 -16.91
CA GLN A 174 1.22 8.48 -17.60
C GLN A 174 0.10 8.77 -16.61
N LYS A 175 -0.88 9.59 -17.01
CA LYS A 175 -2.08 9.85 -16.21
C LYS A 175 -3.26 9.05 -16.73
N ALA A 176 -4.17 8.72 -15.82
CA ALA A 176 -5.41 8.07 -16.16
C ALA A 176 -6.56 8.56 -15.26
N ARG A 177 -7.77 8.47 -15.80
CA ARG A 177 -9.02 8.68 -15.07
C ARG A 177 -9.60 7.33 -14.67
N LEU A 178 -9.68 7.08 -13.37
CA LEU A 178 -10.35 5.93 -12.78
C LEU A 178 -11.79 6.28 -12.42
N GLN A 179 -12.75 5.55 -12.97
CA GLN A 179 -14.15 5.60 -12.55
C GLN A 179 -14.41 4.38 -11.67
N LEU A 180 -14.82 4.61 -10.44
CA LEU A 180 -15.06 3.56 -9.44
C LEU A 180 -16.55 3.41 -9.21
N HIS A 181 -17.04 2.17 -9.32
CA HIS A 181 -18.42 1.79 -9.06
C HIS A 181 -18.44 0.68 -8.00
N PRO A 182 -18.44 1.03 -6.70
CA PRO A 182 -18.51 0.04 -5.64
C PRO A 182 -19.85 -0.71 -5.69
N LEU A 183 -19.79 -2.00 -5.34
CA LEU A 183 -20.93 -2.88 -5.20
C LEU A 183 -21.13 -3.20 -3.71
N HIS A 184 -22.31 -3.69 -3.34
CA HIS A 184 -22.60 -4.14 -1.96
C HIS A 184 -22.27 -3.12 -0.87
N LEU A 185 -22.44 -1.82 -1.14
CA LEU A 185 -22.13 -0.71 -0.23
C LEU A 185 -20.66 -0.64 0.21
N PHE A 186 -19.72 -1.22 -0.55
CA PHE A 186 -18.30 -1.02 -0.28
C PHE A 186 -17.94 0.47 -0.35
N ASP A 187 -17.10 0.92 0.58
CA ASP A 187 -16.61 2.29 0.64
C ASP A 187 -15.24 2.38 -0.02
N VAL A 188 -15.14 3.18 -1.08
CA VAL A 188 -13.90 3.41 -1.83
C VAL A 188 -13.24 4.74 -1.48
N GLY A 189 -13.68 5.41 -0.41
CA GLY A 189 -13.17 6.71 0.00
C GLY A 189 -13.84 7.90 -0.71
N MET A 190 -15.04 7.70 -1.27
CA MET A 190 -15.81 8.73 -1.99
C MET A 190 -16.97 9.25 -1.12
N ASP A 191 -16.61 9.91 -0.01
CA ASP A 191 -17.49 10.43 1.06
C ASP A 191 -18.24 9.38 1.88
N ALA A 192 -18.99 8.47 1.25
CA ALA A 192 -19.88 7.53 1.92
C ALA A 192 -19.84 6.10 1.31
N PRO A 193 -20.20 5.06 2.08
CA PRO A 193 -20.31 3.68 1.59
C PRO A 193 -21.25 3.57 0.38
N GLY A 194 -20.85 2.78 -0.63
CA GLY A 194 -21.61 2.59 -1.86
C GLY A 194 -21.58 3.76 -2.84
N ARG A 195 -20.93 4.88 -2.50
CA ARG A 195 -20.72 5.96 -3.46
C ARG A 195 -19.48 5.69 -4.30
N GLY A 196 -19.70 5.66 -5.61
CA GLY A 196 -18.65 5.71 -6.62
C GLY A 196 -18.16 7.12 -6.86
N GLY A 197 -17.09 7.23 -7.63
CA GLY A 197 -16.49 8.52 -7.94
C GLY A 197 -15.44 8.41 -9.04
N VAL A 198 -14.91 9.56 -9.44
CA VAL A 198 -13.86 9.66 -10.44
C VAL A 198 -12.59 10.15 -9.76
N LEU A 199 -11.49 9.43 -9.95
CA LEU A 199 -10.17 9.79 -9.43
C LEU A 199 -9.18 9.93 -10.59
N ARG A 200 -8.29 10.92 -10.50
CA ARG A 200 -7.15 11.04 -11.42
C ARG A 200 -5.94 10.41 -10.75
N VAL A 201 -5.34 9.43 -11.43
CA VAL A 201 -4.13 8.75 -10.96
C VAL A 201 -2.98 9.03 -11.91
N MET A 202 -1.77 8.94 -11.38
CA MET A 202 -0.53 8.95 -12.13
C MET A 202 0.15 7.60 -11.97
N GLY A 203 0.71 7.08 -13.06
CA GLY A 203 1.50 5.86 -13.04
C GLY A 203 2.76 6.05 -12.22
N GLY A 204 2.95 5.17 -11.25
CA GLY A 204 4.23 4.91 -10.59
C GLY A 204 4.83 3.60 -11.08
N GLU A 205 5.84 3.11 -10.37
CA GLU A 205 6.56 1.88 -10.71
C GLU A 205 5.66 0.63 -10.81
N LEU A 206 4.54 0.59 -10.08
CA LEU A 206 3.57 -0.52 -10.04
C LEU A 206 2.18 -0.13 -10.60
N GLY A 207 2.05 1.05 -11.21
CA GLY A 207 0.76 1.53 -11.73
C GLY A 207 -0.31 1.71 -10.65
N VAL A 208 -1.47 1.06 -10.82
CA VAL A 208 -2.60 1.11 -9.88
C VAL A 208 -2.86 -0.26 -9.27
N ILE A 209 -2.86 -0.34 -7.95
CA ILE A 209 -3.14 -1.55 -7.18
C ILE A 209 -4.55 -1.46 -6.61
N ILE A 210 -5.35 -2.50 -6.79
CA ILE A 210 -6.66 -2.65 -6.13
C ILE A 210 -6.54 -3.73 -5.06
N ASP A 211 -6.71 -3.36 -3.80
CA ASP A 211 -6.70 -4.30 -2.68
C ASP A 211 -8.11 -4.54 -2.15
N ALA A 212 -8.77 -5.57 -2.69
CA ALA A 212 -10.08 -6.03 -2.27
C ALA A 212 -10.03 -7.22 -1.30
N ARG A 213 -8.87 -7.48 -0.67
CA ARG A 213 -8.68 -8.63 0.24
C ARG A 213 -9.46 -8.53 1.55
N GLY A 214 -10.07 -7.36 1.80
CA GLY A 214 -10.82 -7.07 3.01
C GLY A 214 -10.02 -6.27 4.03
N ARG A 215 -10.76 -5.58 4.91
CA ARG A 215 -10.25 -4.75 6.00
C ARG A 215 -11.11 -4.98 7.24
N PRO A 216 -10.57 -5.59 8.32
CA PRO A 216 -9.20 -6.10 8.44
C PRO A 216 -8.93 -7.33 7.55
N LEU A 217 -7.66 -7.51 7.17
CA LEU A 217 -7.17 -8.65 6.42
C LEU A 217 -7.32 -9.93 7.27
N LYS A 218 -8.16 -10.85 6.82
CA LYS A 218 -8.39 -12.16 7.45
C LYS A 218 -7.56 -13.20 6.71
N LEU A 219 -6.70 -13.91 7.44
CA LEU A 219 -5.90 -15.01 6.89
C LEU A 219 -6.53 -16.35 7.31
N PRO A 220 -6.45 -17.39 6.47
CA PRO A 220 -6.83 -18.74 6.88
C PRO A 220 -6.02 -19.21 8.09
N ASP A 221 -6.67 -20.00 8.96
CA ASP A 221 -6.02 -20.66 10.10
C ASP A 221 -5.17 -21.83 9.62
N ASP A 222 -5.66 -22.56 8.61
CA ASP A 222 -4.92 -23.63 7.97
C ASP A 222 -3.64 -23.09 7.32
N ARG A 223 -2.54 -23.81 7.54
CA ARG A 223 -1.22 -23.36 7.12
C ARG A 223 -1.05 -23.41 5.61
N ASP A 224 -1.58 -24.45 4.97
CA ASP A 224 -1.36 -24.72 3.56
C ASP A 224 -2.25 -23.78 2.74
N GLU A 225 -3.53 -23.64 3.10
CA GLU A 225 -4.44 -22.65 2.51
C GLU A 225 -3.87 -21.22 2.60
N ARG A 226 -3.33 -20.85 3.77
CA ARG A 226 -2.70 -19.55 3.97
C ARG A 226 -1.45 -19.39 3.10
N SER A 227 -0.63 -20.42 2.96
CA SER A 227 0.58 -20.39 2.14
C SER A 227 0.25 -20.19 0.66
N GLU A 228 -0.76 -20.90 0.17
CA GLU A 228 -1.28 -20.75 -1.20
C GLU A 228 -1.83 -19.35 -1.44
N LEU A 229 -2.64 -18.83 -0.51
CA LEU A 229 -3.22 -17.49 -0.61
C LEU A 229 -2.14 -16.39 -0.64
N LEU A 230 -1.14 -16.47 0.25
CA LEU A 230 -0.03 -15.53 0.25
C LEU A 230 0.80 -15.60 -1.05
N THR A 231 0.98 -16.81 -1.60
CA THR A 231 1.65 -17.00 -2.89
C THR A 231 0.85 -16.38 -4.03
N LYS A 232 -0.48 -16.54 -4.04
CA LYS A 232 -1.39 -15.90 -5.00
C LYS A 232 -1.21 -14.38 -4.97
N TRP A 233 -1.24 -13.76 -3.79
CA TRP A 233 -1.10 -12.30 -3.66
C TRP A 233 0.30 -11.80 -4.04
N ARG A 234 1.37 -12.54 -3.72
CA ARG A 234 2.72 -12.18 -4.18
C ARG A 234 2.81 -12.18 -5.70
N ARG A 235 2.25 -13.20 -6.36
CA ARG A 235 2.23 -13.28 -7.83
C ARG A 235 1.42 -12.17 -8.47
N ALA A 236 0.30 -11.78 -7.86
CA ALA A 236 -0.56 -10.74 -8.41
C ALA A 236 0.11 -9.35 -8.54
N LEU A 237 1.13 -9.06 -7.72
CA LEU A 237 1.91 -7.82 -7.82
C LEU A 237 3.25 -7.98 -8.55
N ALA A 238 3.72 -9.20 -8.79
CA ALA A 238 5.05 -9.44 -9.34
C ALA A 238 5.19 -9.08 -10.83
N GLY A 239 4.07 -8.85 -11.54
CA GLY A 239 4.04 -8.58 -12.98
C GLY A 239 4.08 -9.84 -13.83
#